data_AF-A0A931ZMN7-F1
#
_entry.id   AF-A0A931ZMN7-F1
#
_cell.length_a   1.000
_cell.length_b   1.000
_cell.length_c   1.000
_cell.angle_alpha   90.00
_cell.angle_beta   90.00
_cell.angle_gamma   90.00
#
_symmetry.space_group_name_H-M   'P 1'
#
loop_
_entity.id
_entity.type
_entity.pdbx_description
1 polymer ?
#
loop_
_entity_poly.entity_id
_entity_poly.type
_entity_poly.pdbx_seq_one_letter_code
_entity_poly.pdbx_strand_id
1 'polypeptide(L)'
;MAKKSRDFSFHKELIQQLVTLSTSAFGLAAALAWNDTIQQTVKEFIEPRIPGLGVLSRFIYAIIVTTLGVVITFQLSRLASRWGIKK
;
A
#
# COMPACT_ATOMS: atom_id res chain seq x y z
N MET A 1 13.67 25.93 35.38
CA MET A 1 12.96 24.71 34.91
C MET A 1 12.47 24.76 33.45
N ALA A 2 12.62 25.87 32.70
CA ALA A 2 12.05 26.01 31.34
C ALA A 2 12.84 25.37 30.16
N LYS A 3 14.08 24.87 30.38
CA LYS A 3 14.91 24.27 29.30
C LYS A 3 14.52 22.82 28.99
N LYS A 4 14.10 22.06 30.01
CA LYS A 4 13.82 20.62 29.92
C LYS A 4 12.57 20.28 29.09
N SER A 5 11.58 21.18 29.00
CA SER A 5 10.35 20.93 28.21
C SER A 5 10.52 21.20 26.71
N ARG A 6 11.44 22.11 26.31
CA ARG A 6 11.67 22.45 24.90
C ARG A 6 12.40 21.33 24.15
N ASP A 7 13.47 20.77 24.73
CA ASP A 7 14.22 19.68 24.07
C ASP A 7 13.32 18.45 23.86
N PHE A 8 12.49 18.10 24.83
CA PHE A 8 11.57 16.96 24.69
C PHE A 8 10.54 17.15 23.56
N SER A 9 10.03 18.38 23.36
CA SER A 9 9.11 18.68 22.24
C SER A 9 9.80 18.52 20.89
N PHE A 10 11.04 19.02 20.77
CA PHE A 10 11.80 18.96 19.52
C PHE A 10 12.13 17.51 19.11
N HIS A 11 12.57 16.67 20.04
CA HIS A 11 12.83 15.26 19.75
C HIS A 11 11.57 14.52 19.31
N LYS A 12 10.42 14.84 19.92
CA LYS A 12 9.12 14.27 19.53
C LYS A 12 8.74 14.68 18.11
N GLU A 13 8.85 15.96 17.77
CA GLU A 13 8.56 16.47 16.43
C GLU A 13 9.47 15.85 15.37
N LEU A 14 10.78 15.73 15.65
CA LEU A 14 11.73 15.06 14.78
C LEU A 14 11.35 13.59 14.54
N ILE A 15 11.04 12.85 15.60
CA ILE A 15 10.63 11.44 15.47
C ILE A 15 9.34 11.33 14.66
N GLN A 16 8.36 12.21 14.88
CA GLN A 16 7.12 12.23 14.09
C GLN A 16 7.38 12.50 12.59
N GLN A 17 8.29 13.43 12.26
CA GLN A 17 8.69 13.69 10.89
C GLN A 17 9.40 12.49 10.26
N LEU A 18 10.32 11.86 10.99
CA LEU A 18 11.01 10.65 10.51
C LEU A 18 10.03 9.51 10.26
N VAL A 19 9.10 9.27 11.19
CA VAL A 19 8.05 8.24 11.02
C VAL A 19 7.20 8.55 9.78
N THR A 20 6.81 9.80 9.57
CA THR A 20 5.99 10.22 8.41
C THR A 20 6.76 10.02 7.10
N LEU A 21 8.03 10.41 7.06
CA LEU A 21 8.89 10.29 5.89
C LEU A 21 9.14 8.82 5.55
N SER A 22 9.53 8.02 6.55
CA SER A 22 9.76 6.58 6.37
C SER A 22 8.48 5.85 5.96
N THR A 23 7.34 6.12 6.62
CA THR A 23 6.07 5.47 6.27
C THR A 23 5.63 5.81 4.85
N SER A 24 5.79 7.06 4.43
CA SER A 24 5.48 7.49 3.05
C SER A 24 6.40 6.80 2.03
N ALA A 25 7.71 6.76 2.30
CA ALA A 25 8.68 6.10 1.43
C ALA A 25 8.41 4.59 1.29
N PHE A 26 8.15 3.90 2.41
CA PHE A 26 7.79 2.48 2.39
C PHE A 26 6.42 2.23 1.77
N GLY A 27 5.45 3.13 1.94
CA GLY A 27 4.16 3.05 1.27
C GLY A 27 4.31 3.09 -0.26
N LEU A 28 5.15 3.99 -0.77
CA LEU A 28 5.49 4.04 -2.19
C LEU A 28 6.22 2.77 -2.66
N ALA A 29 7.24 2.32 -1.92
CA ALA A 29 7.98 1.11 -2.24
C ALA A 29 7.08 -0.12 -2.28
N ALA A 30 6.15 -0.25 -1.32
CA ALA A 30 5.18 -1.33 -1.27
C ALA A 30 4.21 -1.28 -2.46
N ALA A 31 3.72 -0.08 -2.82
CA ALA A 31 2.84 0.09 -3.98
C ALA A 31 3.51 -0.36 -5.29
N LEU A 32 4.79 0.01 -5.48
CA LEU A 32 5.58 -0.40 -6.64
C LEU A 32 5.84 -1.90 -6.65
N ALA A 33 6.24 -2.47 -5.51
CA ALA A 33 6.51 -3.91 -5.41
C ALA A 33 5.26 -4.76 -5.70
N TRP A 34 4.09 -4.36 -5.22
CA TRP A 34 2.84 -5.07 -5.51
C TRP A 34 2.43 -4.93 -6.98
N ASN A 35 2.57 -3.75 -7.58
CA ASN A 35 2.35 -3.56 -9.01
C ASN A 35 3.20 -4.55 -9.83
N ASP A 36 4.51 -4.56 -9.58
CA ASP A 36 5.44 -5.41 -10.34
C ASP A 36 5.18 -6.90 -10.10
N THR A 37 4.90 -7.29 -8.86
CA THR A 37 4.58 -8.68 -8.49
C THR A 37 3.34 -9.18 -9.24
N ILE A 38 2.27 -8.38 -9.28
CA ILE A 38 1.04 -8.78 -9.96
C ILE A 38 1.28 -8.86 -11.47
N GLN A 39 2.01 -7.90 -12.05
CA GLN A 39 2.35 -7.91 -13.48
C GLN A 39 3.18 -9.15 -13.87
N GLN A 40 4.23 -9.46 -13.11
CA GLN A 40 5.06 -10.65 -13.34
C GLN A 40 4.25 -11.93 -13.17
N THR A 41 3.39 -12.00 -12.14
CA THR A 41 2.53 -13.17 -11.93
C THR A 41 1.61 -13.41 -13.13
N VAL A 42 0.98 -12.36 -13.67
CA VAL A 42 0.14 -12.48 -14.86
C VAL A 42 0.97 -12.93 -16.08
N LYS A 43 2.15 -12.34 -16.25
CA LYS A 43 3.06 -12.65 -17.36
C LYS A 43 3.60 -14.09 -17.31
N GLU A 44 3.95 -14.60 -16.13
CA GLU A 44 4.57 -15.92 -15.98
C GLU A 44 3.55 -17.04 -15.86
N PHE A 45 2.42 -16.81 -15.18
CA PHE A 45 1.44 -17.87 -14.92
C PHE A 45 0.22 -17.85 -15.84
N ILE A 46 -0.16 -16.69 -16.39
CA ILE A 46 -1.41 -16.53 -17.14
C ILE A 46 -1.15 -16.43 -18.65
N GLU A 47 -0.20 -15.60 -19.10
CA GLU A 47 0.11 -15.44 -20.53
C GLU A 47 0.49 -16.76 -21.24
N PRO A 48 1.35 -17.64 -20.67
CA PRO A 48 1.73 -18.88 -21.34
C PRO A 48 0.58 -19.88 -21.48
N ARG A 49 -0.46 -19.74 -20.63
CA ARG A 49 -1.65 -20.62 -20.65
C ARG A 49 -2.70 -20.16 -21.65
N ILE A 50 -2.62 -18.93 -22.15
CA ILE A 50 -3.59 -18.33 -23.08
C ILE A 50 -2.84 -17.63 -24.22
N PRO A 51 -2.32 -18.38 -25.21
CA PRO A 51 -1.57 -17.80 -26.31
C PRO A 51 -2.47 -16.94 -27.22
N GLY A 52 -2.03 -15.71 -27.52
CA GLY A 52 -2.57 -14.90 -28.63
C GLY A 52 -3.21 -13.56 -28.30
N LEU A 53 -3.32 -13.14 -27.04
CA LEU A 53 -3.99 -11.89 -26.68
C LEU A 53 -3.23 -11.10 -25.61
N GLY A 54 -2.19 -10.36 -25.99
CA GLY A 54 -1.48 -9.44 -25.08
C GLY A 54 -2.39 -8.37 -24.45
N VAL A 55 -3.53 -8.07 -25.07
CA VAL A 55 -4.58 -7.21 -24.49
C VAL A 55 -5.36 -7.92 -23.38
N LEU A 56 -5.61 -9.22 -23.50
CA LEU A 56 -6.33 -10.00 -22.49
C LEU A 56 -5.50 -10.16 -21.21
N SER A 57 -4.17 -10.29 -21.33
CA SER A 57 -3.24 -10.27 -20.18
C SER A 57 -3.40 -9.00 -19.34
N ARG A 58 -3.40 -7.82 -19.98
CA ARG A 58 -3.61 -6.53 -19.30
C ARG A 58 -5.00 -6.42 -18.67
N PHE A 59 -6.01 -7.02 -19.31
CA PHE A 59 -7.37 -7.04 -18.79
C PHE A 59 -7.48 -7.90 -17.52
N ILE A 60 -6.82 -9.06 -17.50
CA ILE A 60 -6.75 -9.94 -16.31
C ILE A 60 -5.98 -9.24 -15.19
N TYR A 61 -4.85 -8.60 -15.50
CA TYR A 61 -4.13 -7.75 -14.56
C TYR A 61 -5.04 -6.69 -13.92
N ALA A 62 -5.80 -5.95 -14.73
CA ALA A 62 -6.71 -4.91 -14.24
C ALA A 62 -7.80 -5.46 -13.31
N ILE A 63 -8.38 -6.63 -13.64
CA ILE A 63 -9.38 -7.30 -12.79
C ILE A 63 -8.77 -7.73 -11.45
N ILE A 64 -7.56 -8.32 -11.47
CA ILE A 64 -6.87 -8.77 -10.25
C ILE A 64 -6.57 -7.57 -9.34
N VAL A 65 -5.98 -6.51 -9.88
CA VAL A 65 -5.65 -5.30 -9.10
C VAL A 65 -6.91 -4.67 -8.51
N THR A 66 -7.99 -4.57 -9.29
CA THR A 66 -9.26 -4.01 -8.83
C THR A 66 -9.86 -4.85 -7.70
N THR A 67 -9.87 -6.17 -7.86
CA THR A 67 -10.40 -7.10 -6.86
C THR A 67 -9.59 -7.02 -5.56
N LEU A 68 -8.26 -7.03 -5.65
CA LEU A 68 -7.38 -6.88 -4.49
C LEU A 68 -7.58 -5.53 -3.80
N GLY A 69 -7.70 -4.44 -4.57
CA GLY A 69 -7.97 -3.11 -4.05
C GLY A 69 -9.29 -3.06 -3.26
N VAL A 70 -10.37 -3.61 -3.82
CA VAL A 70 -11.67 -3.69 -3.14
C VAL A 70 -11.60 -4.55 -1.88
N VAL A 71 -10.94 -5.72 -1.92
CA VAL A 71 -10.80 -6.60 -0.75
C VAL A 71 -10.01 -5.90 0.35
N ILE A 72 -8.84 -5.33 0.04
CA ILE A 72 -8.00 -4.66 1.03
C ILE A 72 -8.74 -3.46 1.63
N THR A 73 -9.35 -2.61 0.80
CA THR A 73 -10.10 -1.44 1.28
C THR A 73 -11.29 -1.84 2.14
N PHE A 74 -12.07 -2.85 1.74
CA PHE A 74 -13.18 -3.37 2.53
C PHE A 74 -12.72 -3.91 3.90
N GLN A 75 -11.63 -4.68 3.93
CA GLN A 75 -11.08 -5.22 5.16
C GLN A 75 -10.56 -4.12 6.09
N LEU A 76 -9.88 -3.11 5.53
CA LEU A 76 -9.44 -1.93 6.27
C LEU A 76 -10.63 -1.13 6.82
N SER A 77 -11.70 -0.93 6.04
CA SER A 77 -12.93 -0.27 6.50
C SER A 77 -13.59 -1.01 7.65
N ARG A 78 -13.61 -2.35 7.60
CA ARG A 78 -14.13 -3.19 8.69
C ARG A 78 -13.27 -3.10 9.95
N LEU A 79 -11.94 -3.10 9.80
CA LEU A 79 -11.01 -2.91 10.92
C LEU A 79 -11.16 -1.53 11.54
N ALA A 80 -11.21 -0.46 10.74
CA ALA A 80 -11.43 0.91 11.24
C ALA A 80 -12.74 1.02 12.03
N SER A 81 -13.81 0.41 11.52
CA SER A 81 -15.13 0.39 12.19
C SER A 81 -15.08 -0.32 13.55
N ARG A 82 -14.29 -1.40 13.69
CA ARG A 82 -14.12 -2.14 14.96
C ARG A 82 -13.36 -1.33 16.02
N TRP A 83 -12.51 -0.39 15.60
CA TRP A 83 -11.66 0.39 16.50
C TRP A 83 -12.24 1.77 16.79
N GLY A 84 -13.52 2.00 16.46
CA GLY A 84 -14.20 3.27 16.73
C GLY A 84 -13.65 4.45 15.92
N ILE A 85 -12.78 4.20 14.93
CA ILE A 85 -12.36 5.19 13.94
C ILE A 85 -13.50 5.32 12.93
N LYS A 86 -14.62 5.89 13.39
CA LYS A 86 -15.65 6.42 12.52
C LYS A 86 -15.11 7.71 11.92
N LYS A 87 -15.19 7.80 10.60
CA LYS A 87 -15.09 9.08 9.90
C LYS A 87 -16.23 9.99 10.35
#